data_AF-A0A9Q0GUX0-F1
#
_entry.id   AF-A0A9Q0GUX0-F1
#
_cell.length_a   1.000
_cell.length_b   1.000
_cell.length_c   1.000
_cell.angle_alpha   90.00
_cell.angle_beta   90.00
_cell.angle_gamma   90.00
#
_symmetry.space_group_name_H-M   'P 1'
#
loop_
_entity.id
_entity.type
_entity.pdbx_description
1 polymer ?
#
loop_
_entity_poly.entity_id
_entity_poly.type
_entity_poly.pdbx_seq_one_letter_code
_entity_poly.pdbx_strand_id
1 'polypeptide(L)'
;MDRNRYIRDKGPNNSKERGQVSSTRVRHALAEGDMRYVSELLGRKHRLVLKMRKQEVLVSNENRISAPKSSLLNLPPRDGLYDNCSLLFHDKIVVPCRAIIDTTHIYVEADEEGSWTQVPFQDCRVLGIEFNGTAKG
;
A
#
# COMPACT_ATOMS: atom_id res chain seq x y z
N MET A 1 -33.43 39.13 -22.29
CA MET A 1 -34.01 37.84 -22.73
C MET A 1 -32.85 36.92 -23.01
N ASP A 2 -32.47 36.13 -22.01
CA ASP A 2 -31.33 35.21 -22.08
C ASP A 2 -31.80 33.81 -22.47
N ARG A 3 -31.24 33.27 -23.55
CA ARG A 3 -31.36 31.87 -23.93
C ARG A 3 -29.96 31.28 -23.94
N ASN A 4 -29.59 30.58 -22.87
CA ASN A 4 -28.54 29.57 -22.95
C ASN A 4 -29.06 28.27 -22.34
N ARG A 5 -29.52 27.36 -23.21
CA ARG A 5 -29.96 26.01 -22.86
C ARG A 5 -28.70 25.17 -22.61
N TYR A 6 -28.42 24.89 -21.34
CA TYR A 6 -27.52 23.81 -20.95
C TYR A 6 -28.16 22.47 -21.36
N ILE A 7 -27.68 21.90 -22.47
CA ILE A 7 -27.98 20.52 -22.81
C ILE A 7 -27.17 19.63 -21.86
N ARG A 8 -27.90 18.96 -20.96
CA ARG A 8 -27.43 17.75 -20.27
C ARG A 8 -27.24 16.67 -21.33
N ASP A 9 -26.02 16.50 -21.80
CA ASP A 9 -25.69 15.30 -22.56
C ASP A 9 -25.40 14.17 -21.55
N LYS A 10 -26.45 13.39 -21.28
CA LYS A 10 -26.37 12.16 -20.51
C LYS A 10 -25.87 11.09 -21.48
N GLY A 11 -24.55 11.08 -21.72
CA GLY A 11 -23.90 10.12 -22.60
C GLY A 11 -24.12 8.67 -22.14
N PRO A 12 -24.26 7.72 -23.09
CA PRO A 12 -24.73 6.36 -22.82
C PRO A 12 -23.64 5.52 -22.14
N ASN A 13 -24.09 4.64 -21.25
CA ASN A 13 -23.42 3.46 -20.69
C ASN A 13 -22.12 3.08 -21.40
N ASN A 14 -20.98 3.59 -20.92
CA ASN A 14 -19.69 3.31 -21.51
C ASN A 14 -19.15 2.00 -20.93
N SER A 15 -19.60 0.87 -21.50
CA SER A 15 -19.05 -0.48 -21.28
C SER A 15 -17.57 -0.64 -21.70
N LYS A 16 -16.87 0.47 -22.01
CA LYS A 16 -15.45 0.54 -22.40
C LYS A 16 -14.49 0.89 -21.26
N GLU A 17 -14.98 1.29 -20.08
CA GLU A 17 -14.11 1.65 -18.94
C GLU A 17 -13.34 0.47 -18.34
N ARG A 18 -13.70 -0.78 -18.66
CA ARG A 18 -12.95 -1.95 -18.15
C ARG A 18 -11.55 -2.10 -18.75
N GLY A 19 -11.24 -1.45 -19.88
CA GLY A 19 -9.97 -1.64 -20.59
C GLY A 19 -8.87 -0.63 -20.25
N GLN A 20 -9.19 0.57 -19.74
CA GLN A 20 -8.20 1.62 -19.49
C GLN A 20 -7.95 1.83 -18.00
N VAL A 21 -6.74 1.50 -17.57
CA VAL A 21 -6.25 1.81 -16.23
C VAL A 21 -5.98 3.31 -16.18
N SER A 22 -6.82 4.06 -15.47
CA SER A 22 -6.55 5.48 -15.19
C SER A 22 -5.92 5.62 -13.82
N SER A 23 -4.97 6.55 -13.68
CA SER A 23 -4.34 6.83 -12.38
C SER A 23 -5.36 7.27 -11.33
N THR A 24 -6.46 7.90 -11.75
CA THR A 24 -7.58 8.29 -10.88
C THR A 24 -8.23 7.08 -10.23
N ARG A 25 -8.49 6.01 -10.99
CA ARG A 25 -9.11 4.79 -10.48
C ARG A 25 -8.21 4.06 -9.48
N VAL A 26 -6.91 4.01 -9.76
CA VAL A 26 -5.93 3.42 -8.83
C VAL A 26 -5.89 4.19 -7.51
N ARG A 27 -5.88 5.53 -7.56
CA ARG A 27 -5.91 6.37 -6.35
C ARG A 27 -7.20 6.18 -5.54
N HIS A 28 -8.35 6.07 -6.21
CA HIS A 28 -9.62 5.80 -5.56
C HIS A 28 -9.60 4.45 -4.82
N ALA A 29 -9.18 3.39 -5.50
CA ALA A 29 -9.10 2.06 -4.92
C ALA A 29 -8.11 2.00 -3.73
N LEU A 30 -6.98 2.71 -3.82
CA LEU A 30 -6.05 2.89 -2.69
C LEU A 30 -6.70 3.61 -1.51
N ALA A 31 -7.45 4.69 -1.77
CA ALA A 31 -8.15 5.46 -0.73
C ALA A 31 -9.28 4.66 -0.06
N GLU A 32 -9.87 3.68 -0.75
CA GLU A 32 -10.82 2.72 -0.18
C GLU A 32 -10.13 1.59 0.60
N GLY A 33 -8.85 1.34 0.32
CA GLY A 33 -8.08 0.24 0.90
C GLY A 33 -8.34 -1.11 0.24
N ASP A 34 -8.93 -1.13 -0.97
CA ASP A 34 -9.20 -2.35 -1.73
C ASP A 34 -7.97 -2.79 -2.53
N MET A 35 -7.06 -3.50 -1.85
CA MET A 35 -5.81 -3.93 -2.49
C MET A 35 -5.99 -5.02 -3.53
N ARG A 36 -7.12 -5.74 -3.52
CA ARG A 36 -7.44 -6.72 -4.56
C ARG A 36 -7.76 -5.97 -5.85
N TYR A 37 -8.65 -4.99 -5.78
CA TYR A 37 -8.99 -4.17 -6.93
C TYR A 37 -7.81 -3.31 -7.41
N VAL A 38 -7.00 -2.76 -6.50
CA VAL A 38 -5.74 -2.10 -6.88
C VAL A 38 -4.83 -3.05 -7.67
N SER A 39 -4.71 -4.31 -7.24
CA SER A 39 -3.86 -5.28 -7.92
C SER A 39 -4.39 -5.65 -9.31
N GLU A 40 -5.71 -5.77 -9.46
CA GLU A 40 -6.37 -5.97 -10.76
C GLU A 40 -6.11 -4.78 -11.70
N LEU A 41 -6.26 -3.55 -11.20
CA LEU A 41 -6.01 -2.34 -11.97
C LEU A 41 -4.54 -2.22 -12.38
N LEU A 42 -3.59 -2.58 -11.51
CA LEU A 42 -2.16 -2.48 -11.80
C LEU A 42 -1.62 -3.67 -12.62
N GLY A 43 -2.35 -4.79 -12.69
CA GLY A 43 -1.86 -6.05 -13.23
C GLY A 43 -0.77 -6.70 -12.36
N ARG A 44 -0.57 -6.22 -11.13
CA ARG A 44 0.43 -6.67 -10.16
C ARG A 44 0.05 -6.22 -8.76
N LYS A 45 0.59 -6.87 -7.73
CA LYS A 45 0.42 -6.44 -6.33
C LYS A 45 0.94 -5.02 -6.13
N HIS A 46 0.20 -4.21 -5.36
CA HIS A 46 0.70 -2.91 -4.92
C HIS A 46 1.85 -3.13 -3.94
N ARG A 47 2.97 -2.47 -4.21
CA ARG A 47 4.14 -2.45 -3.33
C ARG A 47 4.28 -1.06 -2.74
N LEU A 48 4.04 -0.92 -1.44
CA LEU A 48 4.39 0.30 -0.71
C LEU A 48 5.88 0.26 -0.41
N VAL A 49 6.58 1.32 -0.81
CA VAL A 49 8.03 1.42 -0.69
C VAL A 49 8.34 2.48 0.34
N LEU A 50 9.23 2.16 1.26
CA LEU A 50 9.57 3.05 2.37
C LEU A 50 11.08 3.11 2.57
N LYS A 51 11.58 4.32 2.82
CA LYS A 51 12.99 4.61 3.00
C LYS A 51 13.34 4.50 4.48
N MET A 52 14.21 3.56 4.81
CA MET A 52 14.72 3.38 6.17
C MET A 52 15.73 4.47 6.52
N ARG A 53 15.55 5.15 7.65
CA ARG A 53 16.64 5.91 8.30
C ARG A 53 17.39 5.02 9.28
N LYS A 54 18.68 5.31 9.50
CA LYS A 54 19.56 4.54 10.42
C LYS A 54 19.01 4.34 11.84
N GLN A 55 18.08 5.19 12.27
CA GLN A 55 17.48 5.20 13.61
C GLN A 55 16.03 4.66 13.63
N GLU A 56 15.41 4.48 12.46
CA GLU A 56 14.06 3.92 12.30
C GLU A 56 14.07 2.38 12.24
N VAL A 57 15.26 1.79 12.02
CA VAL A 57 15.55 0.36 12.24
C VAL A 57 15.73 0.10 13.75
N LEU A 58 14.86 0.69 14.59
CA LEU A 58 14.63 0.09 15.89
C LEU A 58 13.70 -1.08 15.62
N VAL A 59 14.29 -2.22 15.25
CA VAL A 59 13.67 -3.51 15.54
C VAL A 59 13.50 -3.48 17.05
N SER A 60 12.33 -3.03 17.53
CA SER A 60 11.99 -3.18 18.93
C SER A 60 12.06 -4.67 19.24
N ASN A 61 12.26 -5.03 20.50
CA ASN A 61 12.46 -6.40 20.98
C ASN A 61 11.33 -7.42 20.65
N GLU A 62 10.43 -7.11 19.70
CA GLU A 62 9.14 -7.74 19.43
C GLU A 62 8.86 -7.97 17.92
N ASN A 63 9.88 -8.07 17.05
CA ASN A 63 9.70 -8.30 15.60
C ASN A 63 8.78 -7.27 14.92
N ARG A 64 8.95 -5.99 15.27
CA ARG A 64 8.17 -4.88 14.72
C ARG A 64 9.06 -3.80 14.13
N ILE A 65 8.69 -3.30 12.96
CA ILE A 65 9.28 -2.13 12.29
C ILE A 65 8.27 -1.00 12.39
N SER A 66 8.76 0.20 12.70
CA SER A 66 7.93 1.41 12.68
C SER A 66 8.61 2.46 11.82
N ALA A 67 7.83 3.15 10.99
CA ALA A 67 8.33 4.25 10.18
C ALA A 67 7.28 5.35 10.03
N PRO A 68 7.67 6.64 10.05
CA PRO A 68 6.73 7.72 9.81
C PRO A 68 6.25 7.69 8.35
N LYS A 69 5.03 8.15 8.07
CA LYS A 69 4.51 8.26 6.69
C LYS A 69 5.38 9.12 5.77
N SER A 70 6.15 10.05 6.33
CA SER A 70 7.16 10.82 5.57
C SER A 70 8.30 9.97 5.00
N SER A 71 8.44 8.71 5.42
CA SER A 71 9.40 7.75 4.86
C SER A 71 8.90 7.07 3.58
N LEU A 72 7.60 7.14 3.29
CA LEU A 72 6.97 6.48 2.16
C LEU A 72 7.39 7.15 0.84
N LEU A 73 7.76 6.34 -0.15
CA LEU A 73 8.20 6.78 -1.47
C LEU A 73 7.08 6.75 -2.52
N ASN A 74 5.93 6.19 -2.18
CA ASN A 74 4.73 6.17 -3.00
C ASN A 74 3.46 6.24 -2.15
N LEU A 75 2.31 6.40 -2.82
CA LEU A 75 1.02 6.57 -2.17
C LEU A 75 0.65 5.31 -1.35
N PRO A 76 0.48 5.42 -0.01
CA PRO A 76 -0.05 4.33 0.79
C PRO A 76 -1.52 4.09 0.48
N PRO A 77 -2.03 2.88 0.75
CA PRO A 77 -3.47 2.67 0.81
C PRO A 77 -4.06 3.33 2.07
N ARG A 78 -5.39 3.24 2.22
CA ARG A 78 -6.12 3.76 3.37
C ARG A 78 -5.52 3.30 4.70
N ASP A 79 -5.64 4.14 5.71
CA ASP A 79 -5.33 3.77 7.09
C ASP A 79 -6.17 2.56 7.53
N GLY A 80 -5.54 1.62 8.24
CA GLY A 80 -6.15 0.35 8.63
C GLY A 80 -5.15 -0.77 8.85
N LEU A 81 -5.68 -1.94 9.17
CA LEU A 81 -4.92 -3.18 9.37
C LEU A 81 -4.95 -4.04 8.10
N TYR A 82 -3.79 -4.58 7.72
CA TYR A 82 -3.60 -5.44 6.56
C TYR A 82 -2.85 -6.72 6.97
N ASP A 83 -3.59 -7.81 7.19
CA ASP A 83 -3.03 -9.06 7.75
C ASP A 83 -2.32 -9.97 6.74
N ASN A 84 -2.56 -9.79 5.44
CA ASN A 84 -1.98 -10.63 4.39
C ASN A 84 -0.99 -9.81 3.55
N CYS A 85 0.11 -9.42 4.18
CA CYS A 85 1.18 -8.69 3.53
C CYS A 85 2.44 -9.55 3.40
N SER A 86 3.34 -9.09 2.55
CA SER A 86 4.67 -9.66 2.42
C SER A 86 5.71 -8.56 2.47
N LEU A 87 6.68 -8.71 3.36
CA LEU A 87 7.78 -7.78 3.52
C LEU A 87 8.90 -8.15 2.56
N LEU A 88 9.36 -7.19 1.76
CA LEU A 88 10.41 -7.36 0.76
C LEU A 88 11.67 -6.60 1.13
N PHE A 89 12.77 -7.35 1.29
CA PHE A 89 14.12 -6.80 1.42
C PHE A 89 14.88 -6.93 0.11
N HIS A 90 15.35 -5.81 -0.43
CA HIS A 90 16.10 -5.75 -1.69
C HIS A 90 15.46 -6.57 -2.83
N ASP A 91 14.12 -6.62 -2.86
CA ASP A 91 13.31 -7.41 -3.80
C ASP A 91 13.59 -8.93 -3.80
N LYS A 92 14.17 -9.47 -2.72
CA LYS A 92 14.61 -10.89 -2.66
C LYS A 92 14.03 -11.67 -1.48
N ILE A 93 13.97 -11.09 -0.29
CA ILE A 93 13.50 -11.81 0.90
C ILE A 93 12.04 -11.44 1.14
N VAL A 94 11.16 -12.44 1.08
CA VAL A 94 9.72 -12.30 1.25
C VAL A 94 9.34 -12.95 2.58
N VAL A 95 9.03 -12.14 3.60
CA VAL A 95 8.55 -12.65 4.89
C VAL A 95 7.07 -12.30 5.03
N PRO A 96 6.19 -13.25 5.39
CA PRO A 96 4.81 -12.93 5.75
C PRO A 96 4.76 -11.92 6.88
N CYS A 97 3.88 -10.94 6.76
CA CYS A 97 3.73 -9.89 7.76
C CYS A 97 2.31 -9.32 7.77
N ARG A 98 2.02 -8.59 8.83
CA ARG A 98 0.89 -7.66 8.89
C ARG A 98 1.38 -6.23 8.88
N ALA A 99 0.62 -5.35 8.23
CA ALA A 99 0.90 -3.91 8.19
C ALA A 99 -0.25 -3.14 8.84
N ILE A 100 0.09 -2.21 9.73
CA ILE A 100 -0.84 -1.30 10.40
C ILE A 100 -0.47 0.11 9.94
N ILE A 101 -1.41 0.79 9.29
CA ILE A 101 -1.21 2.16 8.81
C ILE A 101 -2.13 3.06 9.63
N ASP A 102 -1.54 3.99 10.37
CA ASP A 102 -2.29 5.04 11.06
C ASP A 102 -2.02 6.41 10.41
N THR A 103 -2.62 7.45 10.98
CA THR A 103 -2.53 8.83 10.44
C THR A 103 -1.10 9.37 10.28
N THR A 104 -0.13 8.84 11.02
CA THR A 104 1.24 9.35 11.16
C THR A 104 2.32 8.33 10.78
N HIS A 105 2.07 7.04 10.99
CA HIS A 105 3.06 5.98 10.92
C HIS A 105 2.54 4.76 10.17
N ILE A 106 3.49 3.96 9.72
CA ILE A 106 3.27 2.57 9.34
C ILE A 106 4.04 1.69 10.31
N TYR A 107 3.39 0.62 10.72
CA TYR A 107 3.97 -0.46 11.50
C TYR A 107 3.91 -1.74 10.70
N VAL A 108 4.98 -2.51 10.71
CA VAL A 108 5.01 -3.83 10.12
C VAL A 108 5.36 -4.78 11.24
N GLU A 109 4.62 -5.87 11.36
CA GLU A 109 4.84 -6.89 12.37
C GLU A 109 4.95 -8.25 11.69
N ALA A 110 5.84 -9.10 12.20
CA ALA A 110 5.94 -10.47 11.74
C ALA A 110 4.65 -11.24 12.04
N ASP A 111 4.31 -12.21 11.18
CA ASP A 111 3.31 -13.20 11.55
C ASP A 111 3.87 -14.15 12.63
N GLU A 112 3.01 -14.86 13.39
CA GLU A 112 3.38 -15.65 14.58
C GLU A 112 4.47 -16.71 14.34
N GLU A 113 4.73 -17.05 13.08
CA GLU A 113 5.71 -18.04 12.62
C GLU A 113 7.02 -17.43 12.07
N GLY A 114 7.09 -16.10 11.95
CA GLY A 114 8.20 -15.37 11.32
C GLY A 114 9.14 -14.71 12.32
N SER A 115 10.31 -15.32 12.56
CA SER A 115 11.37 -14.63 13.30
C SER A 115 12.19 -13.70 12.39
N TRP A 116 12.10 -12.39 12.62
CA TRP A 116 12.87 -11.38 11.85
C TRP A 116 14.36 -11.27 12.27
N THR A 117 14.79 -12.11 13.22
CA THR A 117 16.14 -12.12 13.78
C THR A 117 17.25 -12.40 12.76
N GLN A 118 16.91 -12.97 11.60
CA GLN A 118 17.87 -13.28 10.53
C GLN A 118 17.91 -12.23 9.41
N VAL A 119 17.08 -11.18 9.46
CA VAL A 119 17.04 -10.19 8.38
C VAL A 119 18.14 -9.14 8.61
N PRO A 120 19.10 -8.98 7.67
CA PRO A 120 20.17 -8.01 7.80
C PRO A 120 19.67 -6.61 7.44
N PHE A 121 19.02 -5.93 8.40
CA PHE A 121 18.55 -4.56 8.20
C PHE A 121 19.68 -3.51 8.12
N GLN A 122 20.90 -3.87 8.54
CA GLN A 122 22.01 -2.93 8.74
C GLN A 122 22.41 -2.17 7.47
N ASP A 123 22.20 -2.75 6.28
CA ASP A 123 22.50 -2.11 4.98
C ASP A 123 21.24 -1.80 4.15
N CYS A 124 20.05 -2.13 4.65
CA CYS A 124 18.81 -1.97 3.89
C CYS A 124 18.31 -0.52 3.96
N ARG A 125 18.44 0.22 2.86
CA ARG A 125 17.96 1.62 2.76
C ARG A 125 16.49 1.73 2.37
N VAL A 126 15.92 0.68 1.78
CA VAL A 126 14.58 0.67 1.20
C VAL A 126 13.90 -0.66 1.48
N LEU A 127 12.69 -0.60 2.03
CA LEU A 127 11.85 -1.73 2.33
C LEU A 127 10.59 -1.68 1.44
N GLY A 128 10.15 -2.85 0.97
CA GLY A 128 8.89 -2.99 0.26
C GLY A 128 7.86 -3.74 1.09
N ILE A 129 6.59 -3.36 1.01
CA ILE A 129 5.46 -4.11 1.57
C ILE A 129 4.50 -4.39 0.42
N GLU A 130 4.28 -5.66 0.11
CA GLU A 130 3.26 -6.09 -0.86
C GLU A 130 1.98 -6.48 -0.14
N PHE A 131 0.85 -5.97 -0.64
CA PHE A 131 -0.46 -6.21 -0.07
C PHE A 131 -1.22 -7.24 -0.91
N ASN A 132 -1.78 -8.27 -0.27
CA ASN A 132 -2.59 -9.31 -0.92
C ASN A 132 -4.08 -9.26 -0.56
N GLY A 133 -4.46 -8.38 0.38
CA GLY A 133 -5.81 -8.34 0.95
C GLY A 133 -6.31 -6.93 1.19
N THR A 134 -7.60 -6.81 1.46
CA THR A 134 -8.26 -5.53 1.76
C THR A 134 -8.01 -5.08 3.19
N ALA A 135 -8.07 -3.77 3.43
CA ALA A 135 -7.99 -3.21 4.77
C ALA A 135 -9.10 -3.76 5.68
N LYS A 136 -8.76 -4.08 6.93
CA LYS A 136 -9.72 -4.26 8.02
C LYS A 136 -9.76 -2.96 8.85
N GLY A 137 -10.98 -2.49 9.10
CA GLY A 137 -11.26 -1.28 9.89
C GLY A 137 -11.63 -1.62 11.32
#